data_AF-A0A2U1KN31-F1
#
_entry.id   AF-A0A2U1KN31-F1
#
_cell.length_a   1.000
_cell.length_b   1.000
_cell.length_c   1.000
_cell.angle_alpha   90.00
_cell.angle_beta   90.00
_cell.angle_gamma   90.00
#
_symmetry.space_group_name_H-M   'P 1'
#
loop_
_entity.id
_entity.type
_entity.pdbx_description
1 polymer ?
#
loop_
_entity_poly.entity_id
_entity_poly.type
_entity_poly.pdbx_seq_one_letter_code
_entity_poly.pdbx_strand_id
1 'polypeptide(L)'
;MFDAKITVRSRLDNLTNIRALLNVKRSNLFRTTVFGQWLDIPPYSPDNHLYDYFYQNAVSVPEIIDSCPPLRFKIGDNVLDFGREQFCLVTGFRLGQVAKEETDIGRIVRGIPYSPFLDRLFPKLKSTNKKRIKGQELLTLMNSGPVWDSLLDVDAVRVCLLVIATCVFIGREPRFYIPDHMLKMIEDLSVWNEYPWGEYMWAHLYKRTVNVVLRHTTNKDSKKPVKKSLKKIPKRKISEKRRNIQSIWICMGTEG
;
A
#
# COMPACT_ATOMS: atom_id res chain seq x y z
N MET A 1 -7.40 -19.25 -21.66
CA MET A 1 -6.82 -18.13 -20.90
C MET A 1 -7.24 -18.32 -19.44
N PHE A 2 -6.33 -18.29 -18.46
CA PHE A 2 -6.72 -18.52 -17.07
C PHE A 2 -7.45 -17.28 -16.53
N ASP A 3 -8.64 -17.48 -16.00
CA ASP A 3 -9.41 -16.44 -15.29
C ASP A 3 -8.75 -16.21 -13.91
N ALA A 4 -7.74 -15.34 -13.88
CA ALA A 4 -7.03 -14.95 -12.68
C ALA A 4 -7.65 -13.68 -12.10
N LYS A 5 -8.20 -13.76 -10.87
CA LYS A 5 -8.70 -12.61 -10.14
C LYS A 5 -7.56 -11.96 -9.37
N ILE A 6 -7.11 -10.81 -9.84
CA ILE A 6 -6.15 -9.99 -9.12
C ILE A 6 -6.93 -9.08 -8.17
N THR A 7 -6.55 -9.08 -6.90
CA THR A 7 -7.06 -8.13 -5.91
C THR A 7 -6.00 -7.07 -5.67
N VAL A 8 -6.25 -5.88 -6.19
CA VAL A 8 -5.46 -4.68 -5.88
C VAL A 8 -5.91 -4.16 -4.52
N ARG A 9 -5.00 -4.10 -3.55
CA ARG A 9 -5.33 -3.57 -2.21
C ARG A 9 -5.17 -2.06 -2.09
N SER A 10 -4.48 -1.43 -3.03
CA SER A 10 -4.44 0.04 -3.12
C SER A 10 -5.85 0.57 -3.35
N ARG A 11 -6.25 1.56 -2.57
CA ARG A 11 -7.57 2.21 -2.63
C ARG A 11 -7.47 3.56 -3.32
N LEU A 12 -7.20 3.55 -4.63
CA LEU A 12 -7.01 4.78 -5.43
C LEU A 12 -8.26 5.67 -5.47
N ASP A 13 -9.44 5.09 -5.24
CA ASP A 13 -10.69 5.80 -4.99
C ASP A 13 -10.57 6.83 -3.87
N ASN A 14 -9.70 6.59 -2.87
CA ASN A 14 -9.43 7.56 -1.82
C ASN A 14 -8.75 8.83 -2.34
N LEU A 15 -7.98 8.81 -3.44
CA LEU A 15 -7.39 10.03 -4.01
C LEU A 15 -8.49 10.96 -4.52
N THR A 16 -9.45 10.40 -5.28
CA THR A 16 -10.62 11.14 -5.76
C THR A 16 -11.47 11.66 -4.61
N ASN A 17 -11.72 10.82 -3.59
CA ASN A 17 -12.49 11.23 -2.42
C ASN A 17 -11.79 12.36 -1.64
N ILE A 18 -10.47 12.25 -1.44
CA ILE A 18 -9.68 13.30 -0.78
C ILE A 18 -9.75 14.59 -1.60
N ARG A 19 -9.53 14.53 -2.90
CA ARG A 19 -9.61 15.71 -3.78
C ARG A 19 -10.96 16.43 -3.65
N ALA A 20 -12.06 15.68 -3.56
CA ALA A 20 -13.40 16.24 -3.37
C ALA A 20 -13.63 16.83 -1.97
N LEU A 21 -12.95 16.31 -0.94
CA LEU A 21 -13.06 16.75 0.46
C LEU A 21 -12.24 18.01 0.79
N LEU A 22 -11.22 18.33 0.00
CA LEU A 22 -10.33 19.45 0.27
C LEU A 22 -10.90 20.77 -0.28
N ASN A 23 -11.17 21.73 0.61
CA ASN A 23 -11.40 23.12 0.21
C ASN A 23 -10.12 23.74 -0.40
N VAL A 24 -10.21 24.96 -0.96
CA VAL A 24 -9.08 25.64 -1.62
C VAL A 24 -7.83 25.74 -0.73
N LYS A 25 -8.00 26.12 0.54
CA LYS A 25 -6.87 26.26 1.48
C LYS A 25 -6.20 24.92 1.77
N ARG A 26 -6.99 23.90 2.07
CA ARG A 26 -6.50 22.54 2.35
C ARG A 26 -5.86 21.90 1.12
N SER A 27 -6.42 22.15 -0.07
CA SER A 27 -5.87 21.69 -1.35
C SER A 27 -4.50 22.32 -1.61
N ASN A 28 -4.37 23.64 -1.44
CA ASN A 28 -3.08 24.33 -1.59
C ASN A 28 -2.04 23.79 -0.60
N LEU A 29 -2.41 23.61 0.66
CA LEU A 29 -1.52 23.04 1.68
C LEU A 29 -1.14 21.58 1.38
N PHE A 30 -2.08 20.76 0.92
CA PHE A 30 -1.78 19.38 0.53
C PHE A 30 -0.76 19.33 -0.62
N ARG A 31 -0.87 20.27 -1.57
CA ARG A 31 0.03 20.35 -2.73
C ARG A 31 1.46 20.71 -2.41
N THR A 32 1.72 21.36 -1.27
CA THR A 32 3.09 21.60 -0.80
C THR A 32 3.73 20.38 -0.14
N THR A 33 3.04 19.24 -0.11
CA THR A 33 3.56 17.99 0.46
C THR A 33 4.18 17.11 -0.61
N VAL A 34 4.97 16.13 -0.19
CA VAL A 34 5.55 15.10 -1.06
C VAL A 34 4.49 14.27 -1.82
N PHE A 35 3.23 14.26 -1.33
CA PHE A 35 2.11 13.60 -2.01
C PHE A 35 1.32 14.53 -2.94
N GLY A 36 1.67 15.81 -3.02
CA GLY A 36 0.89 16.84 -3.69
C GLY A 36 0.58 16.53 -5.16
N GLN A 37 1.56 16.00 -5.90
CA GLN A 37 1.41 15.64 -7.31
C GLN A 37 0.40 14.51 -7.55
N TRP A 38 0.15 13.69 -6.54
CA TRP A 38 -0.73 12.52 -6.66
C TRP A 38 -2.21 12.86 -6.54
N LEU A 39 -2.54 14.09 -6.13
CA LEU A 39 -3.93 14.52 -5.97
C LEU A 39 -4.66 14.66 -7.32
N ASP A 40 -3.92 14.92 -8.40
CA ASP A 40 -4.49 15.17 -9.74
C ASP A 40 -4.41 13.98 -10.68
N ILE A 41 -4.00 12.82 -10.19
CA ILE A 41 -3.90 11.63 -11.02
C ILE A 41 -5.30 11.21 -11.47
N PRO A 42 -5.49 10.96 -12.78
CA PRO A 42 -6.77 10.55 -13.31
C PRO A 42 -7.21 9.20 -12.68
N PRO A 43 -8.53 8.97 -12.54
CA PRO A 43 -9.04 7.67 -12.15
C PRO A 43 -8.46 6.58 -13.06
N TYR A 44 -7.90 5.53 -12.47
CA TYR A 44 -7.28 4.43 -13.19
C TYR A 44 -8.04 3.13 -12.93
N SER A 45 -8.28 2.36 -14.00
CA SER A 45 -8.81 1.01 -13.92
C SER A 45 -7.68 0.00 -14.12
N PRO A 46 -7.44 -0.91 -13.17
CA PRO A 46 -6.39 -1.91 -13.31
C PRO A 46 -6.66 -2.87 -14.48
N ASP A 47 -5.68 -2.99 -15.38
CA ASP A 47 -5.66 -4.07 -16.37
C ASP A 47 -5.19 -5.37 -15.70
N ASN A 48 -6.17 -6.17 -15.27
CA ASN A 48 -5.92 -7.45 -14.62
C ASN A 48 -5.14 -8.42 -15.52
N HIS A 49 -5.26 -8.34 -16.84
CA HIS A 49 -4.54 -9.21 -17.76
C HIS A 49 -3.06 -8.83 -17.82
N LEU A 50 -2.78 -7.52 -17.87
CA LEU A 50 -1.42 -7.03 -17.83
C LEU A 50 -0.73 -7.42 -16.51
N TYR A 51 -1.40 -7.23 -15.38
CA TYR A 51 -0.83 -7.63 -14.08
C TYR A 51 -0.61 -9.14 -13.98
N ASP A 52 -1.56 -9.97 -14.44
CA ASP A 52 -1.35 -11.44 -14.43
C ASP A 52 -0.17 -11.81 -15.30
N TYR A 53 -0.03 -11.21 -16.48
CA TYR A 53 1.11 -11.42 -17.37
C TYR A 53 2.43 -11.11 -16.65
N PHE A 54 2.58 -9.95 -16.02
CA PHE A 54 3.78 -9.62 -15.25
C PHE A 54 4.04 -10.63 -14.13
N TYR A 55 3.02 -11.05 -13.38
CA TYR A 55 3.21 -12.00 -12.29
C TYR A 55 3.60 -13.40 -12.73
N GLN A 56 2.99 -13.91 -13.81
CA GLN A 56 3.39 -15.22 -14.35
C GLN A 56 4.84 -15.20 -14.86
N ASN A 57 5.32 -14.04 -15.29
CA ASN A 57 6.67 -13.84 -15.81
C ASN A 57 7.67 -13.33 -14.78
N ALA A 58 7.27 -13.15 -13.51
CA ALA A 58 8.17 -12.73 -12.45
C ALA A 58 9.16 -13.86 -12.12
N VAL A 59 10.45 -13.53 -12.12
CA VAL A 59 11.54 -14.45 -11.77
C VAL A 59 11.53 -14.66 -10.26
N SER A 60 11.39 -15.91 -9.84
CA SER A 60 11.42 -16.25 -8.42
C SER A 60 12.84 -16.20 -7.87
N VAL A 61 12.97 -15.78 -6.62
CA VAL A 61 14.23 -15.77 -5.89
C VAL A 61 14.23 -16.87 -4.81
N PRO A 62 15.38 -17.52 -4.55
CA PRO A 62 15.45 -18.60 -3.55
C PRO A 62 15.22 -18.09 -2.13
N GLU A 63 15.67 -16.87 -1.83
CA GLU A 63 15.56 -16.24 -0.52
C GLU A 63 15.10 -14.79 -0.66
N ILE A 64 14.16 -14.38 0.20
CA ILE A 64 13.70 -12.99 0.30
C ILE A 64 14.62 -12.28 1.29
N ILE A 65 15.52 -11.45 0.76
CA ILE A 65 16.47 -10.67 1.56
C ILE A 65 15.93 -9.27 1.87
N ASP A 66 16.33 -8.72 3.03
CA ASP A 66 15.87 -7.42 3.53
C ASP A 66 16.36 -6.23 2.67
N SER A 67 17.43 -6.42 1.88
CA SER A 67 17.94 -5.38 0.99
C SER A 67 17.00 -5.05 -0.17
N CYS A 68 15.93 -5.83 -0.39
CA CYS A 68 14.91 -5.58 -1.42
C CYS A 68 15.52 -5.26 -2.81
N PRO A 69 16.23 -6.22 -3.43
CA PRO A 69 16.81 -6.05 -4.77
C PRO A 69 15.73 -5.85 -5.85
N PRO A 70 16.10 -5.46 -7.08
CA PRO A 70 15.15 -5.34 -8.18
C PRO A 70 14.29 -6.59 -8.40
N LEU A 71 13.00 -6.37 -8.68
CA LEU A 71 12.11 -7.40 -9.19
C LEU A 71 12.46 -7.66 -10.66
N ARG A 72 12.59 -8.93 -11.03
CA ARG A 72 12.96 -9.32 -12.40
C ARG A 72 11.79 -9.99 -13.11
N PHE A 73 11.58 -9.62 -14.36
CA PHE A 73 10.49 -10.13 -15.19
C PHE A 73 11.02 -10.63 -16.53
N LYS A 74 10.62 -11.83 -16.96
CA LYS A 74 10.97 -12.39 -18.26
C LYS A 74 9.89 -12.05 -19.29
N ILE A 75 10.18 -11.13 -20.22
CA ILE A 75 9.21 -10.67 -21.23
C ILE A 75 9.77 -11.01 -22.61
N GLY A 76 9.18 -12.01 -23.25
CA GLY A 76 9.74 -12.61 -24.46
C GLY A 76 11.14 -13.17 -24.17
N ASP A 77 12.12 -12.70 -24.94
CA ASP A 77 13.53 -13.07 -24.80
C ASP A 77 14.31 -12.14 -23.85
N ASN A 78 13.67 -11.08 -23.35
CA ASN A 78 14.31 -10.09 -22.49
C ASN A 78 14.06 -10.36 -21.00
N VAL A 79 14.99 -9.89 -20.17
CA VAL A 79 14.82 -9.80 -18.71
C VAL A 79 14.81 -8.33 -18.33
N LEU A 80 13.72 -7.89 -17.70
CA LEU A 80 13.56 -6.52 -17.21
C LEU A 80 13.72 -6.48 -15.70
N ASP A 81 14.51 -5.52 -15.24
CA ASP A 81 14.70 -5.23 -13.83
C ASP A 81 13.91 -3.98 -13.46
N PHE A 82 13.04 -4.10 -12.45
CA PHE A 82 12.34 -2.99 -11.84
C PHE A 82 12.77 -2.89 -10.38
N GLY A 83 13.59 -1.90 -10.06
CA GLY A 83 14.16 -1.67 -8.73
C GLY A 83 13.69 -0.37 -8.09
N ARG A 84 14.28 -0.07 -6.94
CA ARG A 84 13.98 1.14 -6.16
C ARG A 84 14.22 2.44 -6.92
N GLU A 85 15.23 2.48 -7.78
CA GLU A 85 15.54 3.64 -8.60
C GLU A 85 14.45 3.89 -9.63
N GLN A 86 14.02 2.86 -10.38
CA GLN A 86 12.90 2.97 -11.31
C GLN A 86 11.61 3.33 -10.55
N PHE A 87 11.37 2.73 -9.39
CA PHE A 87 10.23 3.06 -8.55
C PHE A 87 10.24 4.56 -8.16
N CYS A 88 11.37 5.08 -7.69
CA CYS A 88 11.49 6.48 -7.28
C CYS A 88 11.43 7.45 -8.45
N LEU A 89 12.02 7.09 -9.60
CA LEU A 89 11.94 7.88 -10.82
C LEU A 89 10.49 8.08 -11.24
N VAL A 90 9.70 7.02 -11.25
CA VAL A 90 8.33 7.09 -11.74
C VAL A 90 7.38 7.65 -10.68
N THR A 91 7.65 7.43 -9.39
CA THR A 91 6.82 7.96 -8.31
C THR A 91 7.18 9.38 -7.87
N GLY A 92 8.35 9.89 -8.26
CA GLY A 92 8.90 11.15 -7.76
C GLY A 92 9.27 11.13 -6.28
N PHE A 93 9.19 9.98 -5.61
CA PHE A 93 9.55 9.88 -4.20
C PHE A 93 11.06 9.75 -4.01
N ARG A 94 11.55 10.25 -2.87
CA ARG A 94 12.98 10.26 -2.54
C ARG A 94 13.48 8.88 -2.09
N LEU A 95 14.64 8.48 -2.62
CA LEU A 95 15.48 7.41 -2.06
C LEU A 95 16.25 7.90 -0.84
N GLY A 96 16.43 7.04 0.15
CA GLY A 96 17.21 7.36 1.34
C GLY A 96 17.25 6.20 2.32
N GLN A 97 17.71 6.45 3.53
CA GLN A 97 17.80 5.42 4.56
C GLN A 97 16.53 5.38 5.41
N VAL A 98 15.98 4.19 5.59
CA VAL A 98 14.83 3.93 6.45
C VAL A 98 15.26 2.96 7.54
N ALA A 99 14.83 3.21 8.78
CA ALA A 99 15.13 2.30 9.88
C ALA A 99 14.45 0.93 9.65
N LYS A 100 15.17 -0.16 9.92
CA LYS A 100 14.72 -1.52 9.58
C LYS A 100 13.34 -1.84 10.19
N GLU A 101 13.12 -1.40 11.42
CA GLU A 101 11.88 -1.52 12.18
C GLU A 101 10.67 -0.83 11.53
N GLU A 102 10.88 0.23 10.72
CA GLU A 102 9.80 0.94 10.04
C GLU A 102 9.28 0.16 8.84
N THR A 103 10.17 -0.61 8.18
CA THR A 103 9.83 -1.45 7.02
C THR A 103 9.21 -2.81 7.38
N ASP A 104 9.04 -3.11 8.68
CA ASP A 104 8.41 -4.33 9.19
C ASP A 104 6.98 -4.08 9.68
N ILE A 105 6.06 -3.86 8.74
CA ILE A 105 4.63 -3.57 9.01
C ILE A 105 3.93 -4.72 9.75
N GLY A 106 4.49 -5.94 9.68
CA GLY A 106 3.93 -7.12 10.33
C GLY A 106 4.08 -7.08 11.86
N ARG A 107 5.02 -6.29 12.39
CA ARG A 107 5.27 -6.17 13.83
C ARG A 107 4.52 -4.98 14.45
N ILE A 108 3.82 -5.34 15.52
CA ILE A 108 3.32 -4.55 16.67
C ILE A 108 3.40 -3.04 16.51
N VAL A 109 2.27 -2.41 16.17
CA VAL A 109 2.01 -1.01 16.53
C VAL A 109 1.93 -0.96 18.06
N ARG A 110 2.99 -0.45 18.69
CA ARG A 110 3.12 -0.39 20.15
C ARG A 110 2.27 0.74 20.72
N GLY A 111 2.03 1.76 19.91
CA GLY A 111 1.40 3.00 20.30
C GLY A 111 2.42 3.99 20.83
N ILE A 112 2.14 5.27 20.57
CA ILE A 112 3.01 6.37 20.97
C ILE A 112 2.50 7.01 22.27
N PRO A 113 3.39 7.40 23.18
CA PRO A 113 2.97 8.01 24.45
C PRO A 113 2.39 9.41 24.25
N TYR A 114 2.86 10.12 23.23
CA TYR A 114 2.56 11.52 22.97
C TYR A 114 2.25 11.75 21.48
N SER A 115 1.17 12.48 21.20
CA SER A 115 0.78 12.89 19.84
C SER A 115 -0.21 14.06 19.93
N PRO A 116 0.25 15.31 19.79
CA PRO A 116 -0.63 16.48 19.81
C PRO A 116 -1.71 16.40 18.73
N PHE A 117 -1.37 15.89 17.55
CA PHE A 117 -2.30 15.59 16.47
C PHE A 117 -3.45 14.69 16.93
N LEU A 118 -3.16 13.54 17.55
CA LEU A 118 -4.22 12.65 18.04
C LEU A 118 -4.98 13.26 19.21
N ASP A 119 -4.32 14.04 20.07
CA ASP A 119 -4.95 14.72 21.19
C ASP A 119 -5.99 15.74 20.71
N ARG A 120 -5.69 16.49 19.63
CA ARG A 120 -6.65 17.44 19.03
C ARG A 120 -7.85 16.73 18.39
N LEU A 121 -7.61 15.63 17.67
CA LEU A 121 -8.64 14.99 16.83
C LEU A 121 -9.46 13.94 17.58
N PHE A 122 -8.89 13.30 18.59
CA PHE A 122 -9.50 12.20 19.30
C PHE A 122 -9.36 12.40 20.81
N PRO A 123 -10.22 13.23 21.43
CA PRO A 123 -10.14 13.55 22.87
C PRO A 123 -10.11 12.31 23.77
N LYS A 124 -10.76 11.22 23.36
CA LYS A 124 -10.74 9.90 24.04
C LYS A 124 -9.34 9.30 24.21
N LEU A 125 -8.38 9.70 23.38
CA LEU A 125 -7.00 9.20 23.39
C LEU A 125 -6.06 10.03 24.28
N LYS A 126 -6.47 11.22 24.72
CA LYS A 126 -5.61 12.14 25.50
C LYS A 126 -5.04 11.48 26.76
N SER A 127 -5.89 10.79 27.52
CA SER A 127 -5.52 10.08 28.76
C SER A 127 -4.80 8.74 28.53
N THR A 128 -4.59 8.33 27.28
CA THR A 128 -4.01 7.03 26.96
C THR A 128 -2.49 7.13 26.81
N ASN A 129 -1.75 6.24 27.51
CA ASN A 129 -0.28 6.15 27.46
C ASN A 129 0.26 5.43 26.20
N LYS A 130 -0.61 4.82 25.40
CA LYS A 130 -0.30 4.14 24.14
C LYS A 130 -1.32 4.53 23.06
N LYS A 131 -1.15 5.73 22.52
CA LYS A 131 -2.04 6.31 21.51
C LYS A 131 -1.87 5.55 20.19
N ARG A 132 -2.98 5.05 19.65
CA ARG A 132 -3.06 4.31 18.39
C ARG A 132 -4.37 4.66 17.72
N ILE A 133 -4.36 4.74 16.40
CA ILE A 133 -5.54 5.00 15.60
C ILE A 133 -5.58 4.05 14.42
N LYS A 134 -6.75 3.50 14.10
CA LYS A 134 -6.93 2.68 12.89
C LYS A 134 -7.13 3.57 11.67
N GLY A 135 -6.71 3.09 10.50
CA GLY A 135 -7.05 3.76 9.23
C GLY A 135 -8.57 3.94 9.06
N GLN A 136 -9.36 3.00 9.58
CA GLN A 136 -10.82 3.08 9.57
C GLN A 136 -11.35 4.28 10.37
N GLU A 137 -10.72 4.65 11.48
CA GLU A 137 -11.15 5.80 12.28
C GLU A 137 -10.84 7.13 11.56
N LEU A 138 -9.73 7.19 10.81
CA LEU A 138 -9.41 8.32 9.94
C LEU A 138 -10.40 8.45 8.78
N LEU A 139 -10.76 7.34 8.12
CA LEU A 139 -11.78 7.33 7.07
C LEU A 139 -13.16 7.74 7.60
N THR A 140 -13.52 7.29 8.81
CA THR A 140 -14.78 7.72 9.46
C THR A 140 -14.77 9.22 9.75
N LEU A 141 -13.64 9.77 10.20
CA LEU A 141 -13.49 11.21 10.43
C LEU A 141 -13.68 12.01 9.14
N MET A 142 -13.08 11.56 8.03
CA MET A 142 -13.22 12.19 6.72
C MET A 142 -14.65 12.21 6.19
N ASN A 143 -15.45 11.21 6.54
CA ASN A 143 -16.85 11.09 6.10
C ASN A 143 -17.83 11.82 7.05
N SER A 144 -17.36 12.43 8.13
CA SER A 144 -18.20 13.13 9.10
C SER A 144 -18.22 14.64 8.82
N GLY A 145 -19.12 15.11 7.96
CA GLY A 145 -19.18 16.51 7.50
C GLY A 145 -18.98 17.55 8.61
N PRO A 146 -19.84 17.61 9.65
CA PRO A 146 -19.71 18.62 10.70
C PRO A 146 -18.37 18.56 11.46
N VAL A 147 -17.83 17.36 11.70
CA VAL A 147 -16.55 17.20 12.41
C VAL A 147 -15.39 17.57 11.48
N TRP A 148 -15.42 17.10 10.24
CA TRP A 148 -14.42 17.39 9.20
C TRP A 148 -14.30 18.89 8.91
N ASP A 149 -15.43 19.58 8.82
CA ASP A 149 -15.48 21.01 8.55
C ASP A 149 -14.93 21.83 9.72
N SER A 150 -15.06 21.32 10.94
CA SER A 150 -14.51 21.94 12.16
C SER A 150 -12.99 21.78 12.33
N LEU A 151 -12.34 20.89 11.55
CA LEU A 151 -10.91 20.65 11.68
C LEU A 151 -10.09 21.85 11.22
N LEU A 152 -8.96 22.09 11.89
CA LEU A 152 -7.92 22.96 11.37
C LEU A 152 -7.47 22.46 9.99
N ASP A 153 -7.24 23.37 9.05
CA ASP A 153 -6.86 23.02 7.67
C ASP A 153 -5.63 22.09 7.63
N VAL A 154 -4.63 22.37 8.48
CA VAL A 154 -3.44 21.53 8.61
C VAL A 154 -3.75 20.13 9.14
N ASP A 155 -4.67 19.99 10.08
CA ASP A 155 -5.02 18.69 10.64
C ASP A 155 -5.86 17.86 9.67
N ALA A 156 -6.75 18.49 8.90
CA ALA A 156 -7.45 17.84 7.80
C ALA A 156 -6.46 17.31 6.76
N VAL A 157 -5.45 18.11 6.38
CA VAL A 157 -4.37 17.67 5.47
C VAL A 157 -3.57 16.51 6.07
N ARG A 158 -3.21 16.56 7.36
CA ARG A 158 -2.52 15.47 8.06
C ARG A 158 -3.31 14.15 8.03
N VAL A 159 -4.63 14.21 8.21
CA VAL A 159 -5.51 13.03 8.07
C VAL A 159 -5.44 12.46 6.65
N CYS A 160 -5.55 13.31 5.62
CA CYS A 160 -5.45 12.90 4.22
C CYS A 160 -4.10 12.24 3.90
N LEU A 161 -2.99 12.81 4.39
CA LEU A 161 -1.65 12.27 4.19
C LEU A 161 -1.47 10.88 4.80
N LEU A 162 -1.97 10.66 6.02
CA LEU A 162 -1.93 9.35 6.67
C LEU A 162 -2.75 8.32 5.88
N VAL A 163 -3.94 8.68 5.42
CA VAL A 163 -4.80 7.79 4.61
C VAL A 163 -4.15 7.47 3.26
N ILE A 164 -3.58 8.47 2.59
CA ILE A 164 -2.90 8.26 1.31
C ILE A 164 -1.67 7.37 1.49
N ALA A 165 -0.76 7.71 2.40
CA ALA A 165 0.45 6.92 2.63
C ALA A 165 0.11 5.47 2.98
N THR A 166 -0.88 5.24 3.86
CA THR A 166 -1.19 3.89 4.36
C THR A 166 -2.16 3.10 3.50
N CYS A 167 -3.31 3.65 3.14
CA CYS A 167 -4.36 2.93 2.44
C CYS A 167 -4.20 2.95 0.92
N VAL A 168 -3.55 3.98 0.37
CA VAL A 168 -3.32 4.09 -1.08
C VAL A 168 -1.98 3.49 -1.46
N PHE A 169 -0.87 4.08 -1.01
CA PHE A 169 0.46 3.68 -1.47
C PHE A 169 0.92 2.34 -0.90
N ILE A 170 0.84 2.17 0.41
CA ILE A 170 1.18 0.89 1.05
C ILE A 170 0.08 -0.16 0.83
N GLY A 171 -1.15 0.25 0.49
CA GLY A 171 -2.31 -0.64 0.36
C GLY A 171 -2.62 -1.43 1.65
N ARG A 172 -2.43 -0.79 2.81
CA ARG A 172 -2.78 -1.35 4.13
C ARG A 172 -4.29 -1.25 4.32
N GLU A 173 -4.91 -2.34 4.76
CA GLU A 173 -6.36 -2.34 5.01
C GLU A 173 -6.71 -1.40 6.19
N PRO A 174 -7.79 -0.60 6.10
CA PRO A 174 -8.14 0.39 7.12
C PRO A 174 -8.36 -0.19 8.54
N ARG A 175 -8.70 -1.47 8.66
CA ARG A 175 -8.86 -2.15 9.97
C ARG A 175 -7.58 -2.18 10.81
N PHE A 176 -6.41 -1.98 10.18
CA PHE A 176 -5.13 -1.97 10.88
C PHE A 176 -4.78 -0.57 11.42
N TYR A 177 -3.98 -0.55 12.49
CA TYR A 177 -3.44 0.68 13.05
C TYR A 177 -2.44 1.37 12.10
N ILE A 178 -2.42 2.69 12.15
CA ILE A 178 -1.40 3.52 11.50
C ILE A 178 -0.03 3.24 12.18
N PRO A 179 1.08 3.12 11.40
CA PRO A 179 2.41 2.93 11.98
C PRO A 179 2.83 4.05 12.94
N ASP A 180 3.50 3.69 14.04
CA ASP A 180 3.90 4.63 15.08
C ASP A 180 4.83 5.75 14.55
N HIS A 181 5.76 5.44 13.63
CA HIS A 181 6.67 6.44 13.04
C HIS A 181 5.92 7.48 12.21
N MET A 182 4.88 7.08 11.47
CA MET A 182 4.04 8.02 10.72
C MET A 182 3.28 8.97 11.65
N LEU A 183 2.73 8.44 12.75
CA LEU A 183 2.02 9.26 13.74
C LEU A 183 2.95 10.23 14.49
N LYS A 184 4.24 9.91 14.64
CA LYS A 184 5.24 10.85 15.18
C LYS A 184 5.57 11.95 14.19
N MET A 185 5.82 11.56 12.94
CA MET A 185 6.29 12.46 11.90
C MET A 185 5.21 13.41 11.39
N ILE A 186 3.94 12.99 11.37
CA ILE A 186 2.84 13.78 10.79
C ILE A 186 2.62 15.14 11.48
N GLU A 187 3.10 15.32 12.72
CA GLU A 187 3.05 16.61 13.39
C GLU A 187 3.93 17.65 12.66
N ASP A 188 5.05 17.24 12.08
CA ASP A 188 5.97 18.11 11.35
C ASP A 188 5.95 17.77 9.85
N LEU A 189 5.28 18.62 9.06
CA LEU A 189 5.17 18.41 7.62
C LEU A 189 6.52 18.57 6.88
N SER A 190 7.50 19.27 7.46
CA SER A 190 8.85 19.32 6.89
C SER A 190 9.53 17.96 7.00
N VAL A 191 9.49 17.37 8.19
CA VAL A 191 10.02 16.02 8.42
C VAL A 191 9.26 14.99 7.58
N TRP A 192 7.93 15.11 7.48
CA TRP A 192 7.11 14.27 6.60
C TRP A 192 7.53 14.35 5.14
N ASN A 193 7.83 15.54 4.63
CA ASN A 193 8.21 15.75 3.24
C ASN A 193 9.63 15.27 2.92
N GLU A 194 10.55 15.36 3.90
CA GLU A 194 11.93 14.91 3.74
C GLU A 194 12.11 13.40 3.89
N TYR A 195 11.14 12.72 4.51
CA TYR A 195 11.16 11.28 4.73
C TYR A 195 11.34 10.52 3.41
N PRO A 196 12.20 9.48 3.37
CA PRO A 196 12.49 8.73 2.15
C PRO A 196 11.36 7.75 1.80
N TRP A 197 10.22 8.32 1.41
CA TRP A 197 9.01 7.59 1.00
C TRP A 197 9.27 6.59 -0.12
N GLY A 198 10.22 6.88 -1.00
CA GLY A 198 10.61 6.02 -2.10
C GLY A 198 11.20 4.71 -1.61
N GLU A 199 12.18 4.79 -0.70
CA GLU A 199 12.78 3.62 -0.07
C GLU A 199 11.74 2.84 0.76
N TYR A 200 10.98 3.58 1.57
CA TYR A 200 9.98 2.99 2.46
C TYR A 200 8.91 2.20 1.68
N MET A 201 8.32 2.81 0.66
CA MET A 201 7.29 2.15 -0.15
C MET A 201 7.85 1.05 -1.04
N TRP A 202 9.07 1.21 -1.56
CA TRP A 202 9.76 0.17 -2.33
C TRP A 202 9.89 -1.12 -1.52
N ALA A 203 10.36 -1.03 -0.26
CA ALA A 203 10.49 -2.19 0.61
C ALA A 203 9.16 -2.95 0.78
N HIS A 204 8.03 -2.21 0.85
CA HIS A 204 6.71 -2.81 0.96
C HIS A 204 6.21 -3.42 -0.33
N LEU A 205 6.40 -2.74 -1.46
CA LEU A 205 6.09 -3.25 -2.77
C LEU A 205 6.85 -4.55 -3.04
N TYR A 206 8.18 -4.53 -2.85
CA TYR A 206 9.05 -5.68 -3.02
C TYR A 206 8.58 -6.88 -2.19
N LYS A 207 8.46 -6.73 -0.86
CA LYS A 207 8.06 -7.84 0.04
C LYS A 207 6.68 -8.42 -0.31
N ARG A 208 5.77 -7.62 -0.88
CA ARG A 208 4.42 -8.08 -1.27
C ARG A 208 4.41 -8.72 -2.66
N THR A 209 5.31 -8.33 -3.55
CA THR A 209 5.35 -8.78 -4.94
C THR A 209 6.29 -9.96 -5.17
N VAL A 210 7.45 -9.99 -4.51
CA VAL A 210 8.44 -11.05 -4.71
C VAL A 210 7.84 -12.43 -4.40
N ASN A 211 8.08 -13.38 -5.30
CA ASN A 211 7.58 -14.75 -5.24
C ASN A 211 6.05 -14.87 -5.08
N VAL A 212 5.26 -13.85 -5.45
CA VAL A 212 3.81 -13.83 -5.17
C VAL A 212 3.07 -15.05 -5.75
N VAL A 213 3.39 -15.47 -6.97
CA VAL A 213 2.80 -16.66 -7.59
C VAL A 213 3.17 -17.92 -6.81
N LEU A 214 4.46 -18.09 -6.49
CA LEU A 214 4.97 -19.23 -5.72
C LEU A 214 4.32 -19.32 -4.33
N ARG A 215 4.21 -18.21 -3.60
CA ARG A 215 3.56 -18.17 -2.28
C ARG A 215 2.09 -18.56 -2.34
N HIS A 216 1.41 -18.29 -3.46
CA HIS A 216 0.00 -18.64 -3.64
C HIS A 216 -0.22 -20.07 -4.15
N THR A 217 0.74 -20.65 -4.86
CA THR A 217 0.69 -22.07 -5.25
C THR A 217 1.00 -22.99 -4.07
N THR A 218 2.08 -22.72 -3.32
CA THR A 218 2.47 -23.53 -2.16
C THR A 218 1.44 -23.53 -1.04
N ASN A 219 0.85 -22.37 -0.72
CA ASN A 219 -0.23 -22.25 0.27
C ASN A 219 -1.55 -22.94 -0.13
N LYS A 220 -1.75 -23.23 -1.43
CA LYS A 220 -2.90 -24.01 -1.89
C LYS A 220 -2.64 -25.50 -1.81
N ASP A 221 -1.40 -25.93 -2.04
CA ASP A 221 -1.03 -27.35 -1.94
C ASP A 221 -0.94 -27.82 -0.49
N SER A 222 -0.54 -26.95 0.45
CA SER A 222 -0.58 -27.24 1.89
C SER A 222 -2.00 -27.29 2.49
N LYS A 223 -3.02 -26.80 1.76
CA LYS A 223 -4.43 -26.82 2.18
C LYS A 223 -5.26 -27.94 1.53
N LYS A 224 -4.65 -28.84 0.75
CA LYS A 224 -5.36 -30.04 0.27
C LYS A 224 -5.38 -31.10 1.38
N PRO A 225 -6.54 -31.57 1.84
CA PRO A 225 -6.57 -32.72 2.73
C PRO A 225 -6.03 -33.93 1.96
N VAL A 226 -5.09 -34.66 2.57
CA VAL A 226 -4.58 -35.93 2.07
C VAL A 226 -5.75 -36.91 2.00
N LYS A 227 -6.40 -37.03 0.84
CA LYS A 227 -7.35 -38.11 0.60
C LYS A 227 -6.57 -39.39 0.34
N LYS A 228 -6.66 -40.33 1.29
CA LYS A 228 -6.21 -41.72 1.11
C LYS A 228 -6.77 -42.28 -0.19
N SER A 229 -5.87 -42.89 -0.94
CA SER A 229 -6.03 -43.50 -2.26
C SER A 229 -7.14 -44.54 -2.28
N LEU A 230 -8.05 -44.44 -3.26
CA LEU A 230 -8.72 -45.60 -3.86
C LEU A 230 -8.91 -45.32 -5.36
N LYS A 231 -8.33 -46.20 -6.17
CA LYS A 231 -8.23 -46.15 -7.64
C LYS A 231 -9.61 -46.00 -8.30
N LYS A 232 -9.74 -45.09 -9.28
CA LYS A 232 -10.61 -45.23 -10.47
C LYS A 232 -10.12 -44.36 -11.64
N ILE A 233 -10.23 -44.95 -12.84
CA ILE A 233 -9.71 -44.59 -14.17
C ILE A 233 -10.28 -43.23 -14.69
N PRO A 234 -9.55 -42.43 -15.49
CA PRO A 234 -9.82 -41.00 -15.65
C PRO A 234 -10.89 -40.70 -16.70
N LYS A 235 -11.88 -39.87 -16.35
CA LYS A 235 -12.65 -39.07 -17.32
C LYS A 235 -12.11 -37.65 -17.33
N ARG A 236 -11.56 -37.22 -18.46
CA ARG A 236 -11.15 -35.83 -18.72
C ARG A 236 -12.34 -34.90 -18.46
N LYS A 237 -12.27 -34.11 -17.39
CA LYS A 237 -12.98 -32.83 -17.28
C LYS A 237 -11.93 -31.74 -17.24
N ILE A 238 -11.88 -30.95 -18.31
CA ILE A 238 -11.20 -29.65 -18.31
C ILE A 238 -11.96 -28.81 -17.28
N SER A 239 -11.36 -28.59 -16.12
CA SER A 239 -11.89 -27.66 -15.12
C SER A 239 -11.06 -26.39 -15.20
N GLU A 240 -11.72 -25.32 -15.63
CA GLU A 240 -11.21 -23.96 -15.60
C GLU A 240 -10.89 -23.58 -14.15
N LYS A 241 -9.60 -23.44 -13.86
CA LYS A 241 -9.11 -23.26 -12.50
C LYS A 241 -8.79 -21.80 -12.26
N ARG A 242 -9.69 -21.10 -11.55
CA ARG A 242 -9.51 -19.69 -11.15
C ARG A 242 -8.37 -19.52 -10.14
N ARG A 243 -7.47 -18.55 -10.38
CA ARG A 243 -6.38 -18.17 -9.46
C ARG A 243 -6.68 -16.80 -8.86
N ASN A 244 -6.62 -16.66 -7.53
CA ASN A 244 -6.74 -15.36 -6.86
C ASN A 244 -5.34 -14.93 -6.39
N ILE A 245 -4.84 -13.80 -6.88
CA ILE A 245 -3.55 -13.21 -6.51
C ILE A 245 -3.83 -11.87 -5.83
N GLN A 246 -3.24 -11.62 -4.65
CA GLN A 246 -3.38 -10.33 -3.98
C GLN A 246 -2.08 -9.55 -4.09
N SER A 247 -2.16 -8.31 -4.55
CA SER A 247 -0.97 -7.48 -4.75
C SER A 247 -1.27 -5.99 -4.64
N ILE A 248 -0.23 -5.17 -4.57
CA ILE A 248 -0.34 -3.72 -4.46
C ILE A 248 0.51 -3.14 -5.56
N TRP A 249 -0.16 -2.44 -6.47
CA TRP A 249 0.49 -1.57 -7.42
C TRP A 249 0.04 -0.15 -7.11
N ILE A 250 1.00 0.75 -7.08
CA ILE A 250 0.80 2.19 -7.25
C ILE A 250 0.78 2.41 -8.76
N CYS A 251 -0.27 3.06 -9.25
CA CYS A 251 -0.45 3.24 -10.69
C CYS A 251 0.59 4.22 -11.22
N MET A 252 1.21 3.83 -12.33
CA MET A 252 2.16 4.64 -13.06
C MET A 252 1.69 4.65 -14.51
N GLY A 253 0.96 5.69 -14.87
CA GLY A 253 0.75 6.10 -16.24
C GLY A 253 1.44 7.44 -16.39
N THR A 254 2.56 7.48 -17.10
CA THR A 254 2.98 8.71 -17.76
C THR A 254 2.60 8.51 -19.22
N GLU A 255 1.63 9.30 -19.69
CA GLU A 255 1.47 9.51 -21.11
C GLU A 255 2.69 10.31 -21.57
N GLY A 256 3.44 9.75 -22.51
CA GLY A 256 4.43 10.44 -23.34
C GLY A 256 4.03 10.27 -24.79
#